data_AF-H2CCZ4-F1
#
_entry.id   AF-H2CCZ4-F1
#
_cell.length_a   1.000
_cell.length_b   1.000
_cell.length_c   1.000
_cell.angle_alpha   90.00
_cell.angle_beta   90.00
_cell.angle_gamma   90.00
#
_symmetry.space_group_name_H-M   'P 1'
#
loop_
_entity.id
_entity.type
_entity.pdbx_description
1 polymer ?
#
loop_
_entity_poly.entity_id
_entity_poly.type
_entity_poly.pdbx_seq_one_letter_code
_entity_poly.pdbx_strand_id
1 'polypeptide(L)'
;MQALPDQLPPRKDPFIHLPSSIILTSAGMKFLGANPAIQKVLNREGSPKEGLMSPSFNAQTVQKLIMKSMIEEIFVSRPELLSLRSSVISTNNLIVYAILYRKLSPALAKALFESRVVKDFNRKNPKYSIVDLKHVSQQKVEMMQQKFGPQLAAIKRDIRELVTERILSSLNLTDEDIQARVRSLPKFIEWVDPRIWFVFYIIYNTDFRLPITNVFVNMLAAYLDHTRIATHLSNLLMEFVQNAEKAHLERLAFRGNLSGRAEADRFIRSRENREKLTAIAVRNNELLDLSWNMNPDRIATHSLSRIQIQISNYGLIDETTAQRLSRKMKSDVEGISLASFYSDSDSDKLGAGLGLLYNSYLEEICRKENIPYRVSIFPEPKREKTTVKIDMTL
;
A
#
# COMPACT_ATOMS: atom_id res chain seq x y z
N MET A 1 30.04 28.76 -3.80
CA MET A 1 30.10 27.28 -3.85
C MET A 1 29.90 26.75 -2.44
N GLN A 2 28.70 26.31 -2.10
CA GLN A 2 28.46 25.59 -0.84
C GLN A 2 28.71 24.10 -1.09
N ALA A 3 29.59 23.51 -0.29
CA ALA A 3 29.93 22.09 -0.34
C ALA A 3 28.71 21.25 0.05
N LEU A 4 28.42 20.22 -0.76
CA LEU A 4 27.46 19.17 -0.40
C LEU A 4 27.98 18.39 0.82
N PRO A 5 27.14 18.06 1.80
CA PRO A 5 27.54 17.20 2.90
C PRO A 5 27.77 15.76 2.40
N ASP A 6 29.01 15.29 2.57
CA ASP A 6 29.56 14.02 2.07
C ASP A 6 29.17 12.79 2.92
N GLN A 7 28.01 12.84 3.58
CA GLN A 7 27.49 11.73 4.36
C GLN A 7 26.27 11.14 3.67
N LEU A 8 26.47 10.03 2.96
CA LEU A 8 25.38 9.17 2.50
C LEU A 8 24.48 8.88 3.71
N PRO A 9 23.14 9.07 3.59
CA PRO A 9 22.23 8.84 4.70
C PRO A 9 22.40 7.40 5.22
N PRO A 10 22.27 7.16 6.54
CA PRO A 10 22.45 5.85 7.13
C PRO A 10 21.59 4.83 6.38
N ARG A 11 22.20 3.68 6.07
CA ARG A 11 21.56 2.59 5.33
C ARG A 11 20.32 2.16 6.12
N LYS A 12 19.11 2.51 5.63
CA LYS A 12 17.84 2.15 6.27
C LYS A 12 17.84 0.66 6.55
N ASP A 13 17.49 0.29 7.78
CA ASP A 13 17.27 -1.10 8.18
C ASP A 13 16.35 -1.77 7.14
N PRO A 14 16.80 -2.85 6.47
CA PRO A 14 15.99 -3.51 5.45
C PRO A 14 14.86 -4.36 6.06
N PHE A 15 14.80 -4.50 7.38
CA PHE A 15 13.77 -5.27 8.08
C PHE A 15 12.65 -4.38 8.60
N ILE A 16 11.43 -4.93 8.53
CA ILE A 16 10.26 -4.39 9.23
C ILE A 16 10.06 -5.23 10.48
N HIS A 17 10.17 -4.59 11.63
CA HIS A 17 9.99 -5.21 12.96
C HIS A 17 8.50 -5.22 13.32
N LEU A 18 7.73 -5.99 12.56
CA LEU A 18 6.34 -6.31 12.84
C LEU A 18 6.21 -7.82 12.99
N PRO A 19 6.05 -8.32 14.21
CA PRO A 19 5.92 -9.75 14.41
C PRO A 19 4.59 -10.26 13.87
N SER A 20 4.65 -11.17 12.90
CA SER A 20 3.51 -11.54 12.07
C SER A 20 3.53 -13.02 11.68
N SER A 21 2.32 -13.57 11.51
CA SER A 21 2.08 -14.75 10.67
C SER A 21 2.04 -14.31 9.20
N ILE A 22 2.88 -14.89 8.35
CA ILE A 22 2.88 -14.69 6.90
C ILE A 22 2.36 -15.96 6.25
N ILE A 23 1.15 -15.91 5.70
CA ILE A 23 0.45 -17.06 5.13
C ILE A 23 0.74 -17.13 3.63
N LEU A 24 1.04 -18.33 3.14
CA LEU A 24 1.43 -18.56 1.75
C LEU A 24 0.25 -19.00 0.89
N THR A 25 0.23 -18.54 -0.36
CA THR A 25 -0.67 -19.09 -1.38
C THR A 25 -0.18 -20.47 -1.84
N SER A 26 -0.96 -21.18 -2.64
CA SER A 26 -0.49 -22.42 -3.28
C SER A 26 0.76 -22.20 -4.16
N ALA A 27 0.91 -21.02 -4.78
CA ALA A 27 2.10 -20.68 -5.54
C ALA A 27 3.31 -20.43 -4.61
N GLY A 28 3.09 -19.77 -3.47
CA GLY A 28 4.10 -19.60 -2.43
C GLY A 28 4.56 -20.94 -1.86
N MET A 29 3.64 -21.86 -1.59
CA MET A 29 3.94 -23.21 -1.11
C MET A 29 4.72 -24.04 -2.14
N LYS A 30 4.43 -23.93 -3.44
CA LYS A 30 5.25 -24.59 -4.47
C LYS A 30 6.69 -24.08 -4.51
N PHE A 31 6.89 -22.78 -4.25
CA PHE A 31 8.22 -22.15 -4.32
C PHE A 31 9.03 -22.30 -3.03
N LEU A 32 8.38 -22.17 -1.87
CA LEU A 32 9.02 -22.16 -0.56
C LEU A 32 8.81 -23.47 0.23
N GLY A 33 7.97 -24.40 -0.22
CA GLY A 33 7.49 -25.55 0.57
C GLY A 33 8.56 -26.45 1.18
N ALA A 34 9.76 -26.49 0.58
CA ALA A 34 10.91 -27.22 1.12
C ALA A 34 11.67 -26.46 2.22
N ASN A 35 11.29 -25.20 2.51
CA ASN A 35 11.92 -24.38 3.53
C ASN A 35 11.50 -24.90 4.92
N PRO A 36 12.45 -25.33 5.77
CA PRO A 36 12.14 -25.88 7.09
C PRO A 36 11.50 -24.88 8.05
N ALA A 37 11.53 -23.58 7.75
CA ALA A 37 10.84 -22.55 8.53
C ALA A 37 9.32 -22.54 8.33
N ILE A 38 8.81 -23.21 7.27
CA ILE A 38 7.37 -23.29 7.03
C ILE A 38 6.71 -24.17 8.08
N GLN A 39 5.63 -23.66 8.64
CA GLN A 39 4.85 -24.32 9.67
C GLN A 39 3.37 -23.93 9.56
N LYS A 40 2.53 -24.63 10.33
CA LYS A 40 1.14 -24.23 10.51
C LYS A 40 1.08 -23.00 11.41
N VAL A 41 0.60 -21.89 10.86
CA VAL A 41 0.32 -20.65 11.57
C VAL A 41 -1.18 -20.37 11.55
N LEU A 42 -1.67 -19.63 12.55
CA LEU A 42 -3.07 -19.22 12.58
C LEU A 42 -3.27 -18.00 11.68
N ASN A 43 -4.36 -18.02 10.91
CA ASN A 43 -4.85 -16.86 10.20
C ASN A 43 -5.75 -15.99 11.10
N ARG A 44 -6.22 -14.86 10.56
CA ARG A 44 -7.15 -13.97 11.30
C ARG A 44 -8.39 -14.69 11.81
N GLU A 45 -8.88 -15.71 11.11
CA GLU A 45 -10.07 -16.49 11.49
C GLU A 45 -9.77 -17.61 12.51
N GLY A 46 -8.51 -17.76 12.95
CA GLY A 46 -8.07 -18.82 13.85
C GLY A 46 -7.94 -20.19 13.18
N SER A 47 -8.02 -20.26 11.85
CA SER A 47 -7.80 -21.48 11.08
C SER A 47 -6.29 -21.72 10.86
N PRO A 48 -5.80 -22.97 11.01
CA PRO A 48 -4.43 -23.30 10.71
C PRO A 48 -4.18 -23.24 9.19
N LYS A 49 -3.13 -22.53 8.79
CA LYS A 49 -2.69 -22.34 7.41
C LYS A 49 -1.18 -22.55 7.31
N GLU A 50 -0.71 -22.95 6.13
CA GLU A 50 0.73 -23.07 5.87
C GLU A 50 1.35 -21.68 5.70
N GLY A 51 2.42 -21.41 6.45
CA GLY A 51 3.04 -20.10 6.46
C GLY A 51 4.29 -20.03 7.33
N LEU A 52 4.65 -18.82 7.70
CA LEU A 52 5.84 -18.50 8.49
C LEU A 52 5.40 -17.64 9.68
N MET A 53 5.96 -17.89 10.86
CA MET A 53 5.87 -16.96 11.99
C MET A 53 7.19 -16.22 12.05
N SER A 54 7.17 -14.90 12.01
CA SER A 54 8.41 -14.11 12.00
C SER A 54 8.33 -12.93 12.95
N PRO A 55 9.34 -12.68 13.80
CA PRO A 55 9.41 -11.48 14.63
C PRO A 55 9.70 -10.20 13.82
N SER A 56 10.34 -10.36 12.66
CA SER A 56 10.58 -9.28 11.70
C SER A 56 10.73 -9.89 10.30
N PHE A 57 10.60 -9.09 9.25
CA PHE A 57 10.77 -9.60 7.89
C PHE A 57 11.50 -8.62 6.99
N ASN A 58 12.29 -9.15 6.05
CA ASN A 58 13.01 -8.36 5.07
C ASN A 58 12.02 -7.74 4.07
N ALA A 59 11.99 -6.41 4.00
CA ALA A 59 11.04 -5.66 3.19
C ALA A 59 11.13 -6.00 1.69
N GLN A 60 12.35 -6.10 1.15
CA GLN A 60 12.54 -6.38 -0.28
C GLN A 60 12.08 -7.79 -0.64
N THR A 61 12.34 -8.76 0.23
CA THR A 61 11.96 -10.16 0.02
C THR A 61 10.45 -10.31 0.03
N VAL A 62 9.78 -9.80 1.06
CA VAL A 62 8.31 -9.86 1.18
C VAL A 62 7.64 -9.11 0.03
N GLN A 63 8.15 -7.93 -0.35
CA GLN A 63 7.65 -7.19 -1.52
C GLN A 63 7.69 -8.03 -2.80
N LYS A 64 8.81 -8.72 -3.08
CA LYS A 64 8.93 -9.61 -4.25
C LYS A 64 7.96 -10.79 -4.18
N LEU A 65 7.75 -11.37 -2.99
CA LEU A 65 6.81 -12.48 -2.81
C LEU A 65 5.35 -12.03 -3.05
N ILE A 66 4.97 -10.84 -2.58
CA ILE A 66 3.65 -10.25 -2.87
C ILE A 66 3.48 -9.99 -4.36
N MET A 67 4.49 -9.40 -5.03
CA MET A 67 4.46 -9.17 -6.48
C MET A 67 4.28 -10.46 -7.27
N LYS A 68 4.81 -11.58 -6.77
CA LYS A 68 4.66 -12.93 -7.36
C LYS A 68 3.41 -13.68 -6.89
N SER A 69 2.52 -13.03 -6.13
CA SER A 69 1.29 -13.64 -5.58
C SER A 69 1.56 -14.87 -4.70
N MET A 70 2.67 -14.86 -3.96
CA MET A 70 3.12 -15.97 -3.10
C MET A 70 2.64 -15.83 -1.65
N ILE A 71 2.24 -14.63 -1.23
CA ILE A 71 1.72 -14.35 0.11
C ILE A 71 0.22 -14.07 0.00
N GLU A 72 -0.57 -14.79 0.79
CA GLU A 72 -2.02 -14.66 0.91
C GLU A 72 -2.40 -13.60 1.95
N GLU A 73 -1.79 -13.67 3.12
CA GLU A 73 -2.13 -12.82 4.25
C GLU A 73 -0.90 -12.54 5.12
N ILE A 74 -0.81 -11.30 5.63
CA ILE A 74 0.06 -10.95 6.74
C ILE A 74 -0.85 -10.65 7.93
N PHE A 75 -0.73 -11.42 9.00
CA PHE A 75 -1.58 -11.34 10.18
C PHE A 75 -0.76 -11.04 11.43
N VAL A 76 -1.23 -10.06 12.20
CA VAL A 76 -0.63 -9.58 13.45
C VAL A 76 -1.68 -9.72 14.54
N SER A 77 -1.28 -10.30 15.67
CA SER A 77 -2.06 -10.30 16.90
C SER A 77 -1.20 -9.77 18.04
N ARG A 78 -1.65 -8.69 18.68
CA ARG A 78 -0.87 -7.92 19.66
C ARG A 78 -1.75 -7.26 20.72
N PRO A 79 -1.26 -7.08 21.96
CA PRO A 79 -2.03 -6.37 22.99
C PRO A 79 -2.10 -4.85 22.73
N GLU A 80 -1.11 -4.30 22.01
CA GLU A 80 -1.10 -2.93 21.49
C GLU A 80 -0.40 -2.89 20.13
N LEU A 81 -0.82 -1.95 19.28
CA LEU A 81 -0.33 -1.74 17.91
C LEU A 81 0.29 -0.35 17.73
N LEU A 82 -0.07 0.64 18.56
CA LEU A 82 0.48 2.00 18.45
C LEU A 82 1.99 2.06 18.71
N SER A 83 2.53 1.21 19.60
CA SER A 83 3.98 1.08 19.79
C SER A 83 4.71 0.55 18.55
N LEU A 84 3.98 -0.07 17.61
CA LEU A 84 4.47 -0.61 16.35
C LEU A 84 4.06 0.25 15.14
N ARG A 85 3.64 1.51 15.35
CA ARG A 85 3.13 2.42 14.31
C ARG A 85 4.00 2.46 13.05
N SER A 86 5.32 2.64 13.20
CA SER A 86 6.24 2.71 12.07
C SER A 86 6.28 1.41 11.27
N SER A 87 6.25 0.26 11.94
CA SER A 87 6.23 -1.07 11.32
C SER A 87 4.90 -1.37 10.63
N VAL A 88 3.77 -0.95 11.21
CA VAL A 88 2.43 -1.06 10.60
C VAL A 88 2.35 -0.22 9.32
N ILE A 89 2.75 1.06 9.36
CA ILE A 89 2.79 1.94 8.19
C ILE A 89 3.72 1.37 7.11
N SER A 90 4.91 0.90 7.51
CA SER A 90 5.88 0.34 6.56
C SER A 90 5.36 -0.93 5.89
N THR A 91 4.64 -1.78 6.62
CA THR A 91 4.00 -2.99 6.08
C THR A 91 2.90 -2.63 5.09
N ASN A 92 2.03 -1.69 5.45
CA ASN A 92 0.97 -1.21 4.56
C ASN A 92 1.53 -0.63 3.25
N ASN A 93 2.51 0.28 3.36
CA ASN A 93 3.17 0.87 2.20
C ASN A 93 3.84 -0.21 1.35
N LEU A 94 4.56 -1.15 1.97
CA LEU A 94 5.22 -2.25 1.25
C LEU A 94 4.23 -3.04 0.39
N ILE A 95 3.05 -3.37 0.94
CA ILE A 95 2.00 -4.12 0.25
C ILE A 95 1.42 -3.30 -0.91
N VAL A 96 1.05 -2.05 -0.66
CA VAL A 96 0.49 -1.17 -1.70
C VAL A 96 1.50 -0.98 -2.84
N TYR A 97 2.75 -0.64 -2.53
CA TYR A 97 3.80 -0.48 -3.55
C TYR A 97 4.08 -1.79 -4.30
N ALA A 98 4.06 -2.95 -3.63
CA ALA A 98 4.20 -4.24 -4.33
C ALA A 98 3.11 -4.42 -5.41
N ILE A 99 1.87 -4.04 -5.09
CA ILE A 99 0.75 -4.15 -6.01
C ILE A 99 0.84 -3.12 -7.14
N LEU A 100 1.23 -1.88 -6.84
CA LEU A 100 1.52 -0.86 -7.86
C LEU A 100 2.64 -1.32 -8.80
N TYR A 101 3.73 -1.89 -8.30
CA TYR A 101 4.79 -2.42 -9.17
C TYR A 101 4.31 -3.57 -10.06
N ARG A 102 3.47 -4.46 -9.53
CA ARG A 102 2.88 -5.55 -10.31
C ARG A 102 2.00 -5.03 -11.46
N LYS A 103 1.30 -3.91 -11.24
CA LYS A 103 0.37 -3.31 -12.22
C LYS A 103 1.00 -2.31 -13.17
N LEU A 104 2.21 -1.83 -12.85
CA LEU A 104 2.97 -0.90 -13.68
C LEU A 104 3.09 -1.36 -15.13
N SER A 105 3.66 -2.54 -15.35
CA SER A 105 3.98 -3.00 -16.70
C SER A 105 2.74 -3.21 -17.59
N PRO A 106 1.65 -3.86 -17.13
CA PRO A 106 0.39 -3.91 -17.88
C PRO A 106 -0.19 -2.52 -18.22
N ALA A 107 -0.18 -1.59 -17.26
CA ALA A 107 -0.72 -0.24 -17.46
C ALA A 107 0.11 0.54 -18.48
N LEU A 108 1.44 0.50 -18.35
CA LEU A 108 2.34 1.16 -19.29
C LEU A 108 2.26 0.53 -20.68
N ALA A 109 2.19 -0.80 -20.80
CA ALA A 109 2.04 -1.46 -22.09
C ALA A 109 0.75 -1.01 -22.80
N LYS A 110 -0.37 -0.98 -22.09
CA LYS A 110 -1.65 -0.49 -22.63
C LYS A 110 -1.53 0.93 -23.13
N ALA A 111 -1.05 1.86 -22.29
CA ALA A 111 -0.93 3.27 -22.67
C ALA A 111 0.06 3.49 -23.83
N LEU A 112 1.13 2.70 -23.91
CA LEU A 112 2.10 2.74 -25.00
C LEU A 112 1.44 2.38 -26.33
N PHE A 113 0.79 1.21 -26.41
CA PHE A 113 0.19 0.73 -27.66
C PHE A 113 -1.08 1.49 -28.08
N GLU A 114 -1.79 2.10 -27.12
CA GLU A 114 -2.91 3.00 -27.42
C GLU A 114 -2.46 4.38 -27.93
N SER A 115 -1.20 4.76 -27.69
CA SER A 115 -0.65 6.06 -28.09
C SER A 115 -0.66 6.25 -29.61
N ARG A 116 -0.89 7.50 -30.03
CA ARG A 116 -0.84 7.88 -31.46
C ARG A 116 0.55 7.64 -32.06
N VAL A 117 1.60 7.87 -31.28
CA VAL A 117 3.00 7.73 -31.72
C VAL A 117 3.30 6.30 -32.15
N VAL A 118 2.91 5.30 -31.37
CA VAL A 118 3.12 3.89 -31.73
C VAL A 118 2.27 3.51 -32.95
N LYS A 119 1.03 3.99 -33.01
CA LYS A 119 0.14 3.76 -34.17
C LYS A 119 0.71 4.36 -35.45
N ASP A 120 1.26 5.56 -35.40
CA ASP A 120 1.86 6.26 -36.55
C ASP A 120 3.21 5.64 -36.95
N PHE A 121 4.01 5.21 -35.98
CA PHE A 121 5.21 4.41 -36.24
C PHE A 121 4.86 3.12 -37.00
N ASN A 122 3.84 2.38 -36.55
CA ASN A 122 3.38 1.14 -37.18
C ASN A 122 2.87 1.39 -38.62
N ARG A 123 2.15 2.49 -38.85
CA ARG A 123 1.68 2.89 -40.19
C ARG A 123 2.85 3.15 -41.15
N LYS A 124 3.93 3.79 -40.69
CA LYS A 124 5.14 4.01 -41.49
C LYS A 124 5.98 2.74 -41.65
N ASN A 125 5.84 1.77 -40.75
CA ASN A 125 6.65 0.54 -40.70
C ASN A 125 5.78 -0.73 -40.68
N PRO A 126 4.97 -1.01 -41.72
CA PRO A 126 3.99 -2.09 -41.70
C PRO A 126 4.61 -3.48 -41.49
N LYS A 127 5.81 -3.73 -42.05
CA LYS A 127 6.54 -5.00 -41.87
C LYS A 127 7.08 -5.23 -40.45
N TYR A 128 7.20 -4.17 -39.65
CA TYR A 128 7.77 -4.19 -38.30
C TYR A 128 6.78 -3.69 -37.24
N SER A 129 5.48 -3.78 -37.52
CA SER A 129 4.44 -3.27 -36.62
C SER A 129 4.46 -3.99 -35.26
N ILE A 130 4.42 -3.20 -34.18
CA ILE A 130 4.40 -3.68 -32.80
C ILE A 130 3.07 -3.29 -32.17
N VAL A 131 2.21 -4.27 -31.93
CA VAL A 131 0.84 -4.05 -31.42
C VAL A 131 0.62 -4.61 -30.00
N ASP A 132 1.50 -5.50 -29.54
CA ASP A 132 1.49 -6.10 -28.20
C ASP A 132 2.93 -6.50 -27.82
N LEU A 133 3.25 -6.52 -26.52
CA LEU A 133 4.47 -7.10 -25.97
C LEU A 133 4.65 -8.57 -26.34
N LYS A 134 3.59 -9.33 -26.61
CA LYS A 134 3.68 -10.73 -27.08
C LYS A 134 4.44 -10.87 -28.40
N HIS A 135 4.46 -9.85 -29.23
CA HIS A 135 5.23 -9.84 -30.49
C HIS A 135 6.70 -9.46 -30.29
N VAL A 136 7.08 -9.07 -29.07
CA VAL A 136 8.47 -8.72 -28.75
C VAL A 136 9.22 -9.97 -28.30
N SER A 137 10.16 -10.43 -29.14
CA SER A 137 11.02 -11.57 -28.82
C SER A 137 11.95 -11.24 -27.65
N GLN A 138 11.96 -12.12 -26.64
CA GLN A 138 12.83 -12.02 -25.47
C GLN A 138 14.32 -11.98 -25.87
N GLN A 139 14.72 -12.79 -26.87
CA GLN A 139 16.09 -12.80 -27.39
C GLN A 139 16.51 -11.42 -27.94
N LYS A 140 15.59 -10.73 -28.64
CA LYS A 140 15.88 -9.38 -29.17
C LYS A 140 16.06 -8.35 -28.05
N VAL A 141 15.30 -8.47 -26.96
CA VAL A 141 15.44 -7.62 -25.78
C VAL A 141 16.78 -7.82 -25.12
N GLU A 142 17.20 -9.07 -24.92
CA GLU A 142 18.49 -9.42 -24.31
C GLU A 142 19.65 -8.95 -25.18
N MET A 143 19.59 -9.14 -26.50
CA MET A 143 20.59 -8.62 -27.44
C MET A 143 20.69 -7.10 -27.39
N MET A 144 19.55 -6.39 -27.32
CA MET A 144 19.53 -4.93 -27.18
C MET A 144 20.20 -4.50 -25.86
N GLN A 145 19.91 -5.18 -24.75
CA GLN A 145 20.53 -4.88 -23.46
C GLN A 145 22.04 -5.12 -23.47
N GLN A 146 22.52 -6.21 -24.08
CA GLN A 146 23.94 -6.50 -24.19
C GLN A 146 24.68 -5.48 -25.06
N LYS A 147 24.09 -5.10 -26.20
CA LYS A 147 24.74 -4.21 -27.17
C LYS A 147 24.63 -2.72 -26.82
N PHE A 148 23.51 -2.31 -26.25
CA PHE A 148 23.18 -0.88 -26.03
C PHE A 148 22.88 -0.55 -24.56
N GLY A 149 23.25 -1.42 -23.62
CA GLY A 149 23.03 -1.23 -22.19
C GLY A 149 23.43 0.15 -21.64
N PRO A 150 24.64 0.67 -21.93
CA PRO A 150 25.06 2.01 -21.49
C PRO A 150 24.17 3.14 -22.06
N GLN A 151 23.77 3.04 -23.33
CA GLN A 151 22.88 4.01 -23.97
C GLN A 151 21.47 3.95 -23.35
N LEU A 152 20.96 2.75 -23.09
CA LEU A 152 19.67 2.56 -22.44
C LEU A 152 19.69 3.10 -21.00
N ALA A 153 20.80 2.94 -20.28
CA ALA A 153 20.97 3.52 -18.95
C ALA A 153 20.96 5.06 -18.97
N ALA A 154 21.60 5.68 -19.96
CA ALA A 154 21.55 7.13 -20.17
C ALA A 154 20.11 7.58 -20.49
N ILE A 155 19.43 6.91 -21.43
CA ILE A 155 18.02 7.18 -21.76
C ILE A 155 17.12 7.08 -20.52
N LYS A 156 17.28 6.03 -19.69
CA LYS A 156 16.52 5.87 -18.45
C LYS A 156 16.75 7.02 -17.48
N ARG A 157 18.00 7.52 -17.38
CA ARG A 157 18.34 8.69 -16.56
C ARG A 157 17.67 9.95 -17.10
N ASP A 158 17.73 10.20 -18.40
CA ASP A 158 17.11 11.38 -19.02
C ASP A 158 15.58 11.35 -18.84
N ILE A 159 14.95 10.19 -19.03
CA ILE A 159 13.51 10.00 -18.75
C ILE A 159 13.20 10.27 -17.28
N ARG A 160 14.04 9.81 -16.35
CA ARG A 160 13.87 10.08 -14.92
C ARG A 160 13.89 11.57 -14.62
N GLU A 161 14.82 12.31 -15.20
CA GLU A 161 14.95 13.76 -15.03
C GLU A 161 13.71 14.48 -15.55
N LEU A 162 13.28 14.18 -16.78
CA LEU A 162 12.07 14.75 -17.37
C LEU A 162 10.80 14.44 -16.57
N VAL A 163 10.66 13.22 -16.04
CA VAL A 163 9.53 12.87 -15.17
C VAL A 163 9.61 13.64 -13.85
N THR A 164 10.81 13.82 -13.29
CA THR A 164 11.01 14.60 -12.05
C THR A 164 10.62 16.06 -12.25
N GLU A 165 11.07 16.71 -13.33
CA GLU A 165 10.69 18.08 -13.69
C GLU A 165 9.18 18.24 -13.85
N ARG A 166 8.52 17.27 -14.50
CA ARG A 166 7.06 17.25 -14.64
C ARG A 166 6.35 17.15 -13.29
N ILE A 167 6.86 16.33 -12.37
CA ILE A 167 6.28 16.21 -11.02
C ILE A 167 6.47 17.53 -10.25
N LEU A 168 7.66 18.12 -10.29
CA LEU A 168 7.98 19.36 -9.58
C LEU A 168 7.21 20.58 -10.08
N SER A 169 6.88 20.62 -11.38
CA SER A 169 6.08 21.70 -11.99
C SER A 169 4.57 21.57 -11.78
N SER A 170 4.11 20.52 -11.08
CA SER A 170 2.69 20.28 -10.87
C SER A 170 2.15 21.12 -9.70
N LEU A 171 1.35 22.16 -10.01
CA LEU A 171 0.79 23.11 -9.03
C LEU A 171 -0.26 22.50 -8.07
N ASN A 172 -0.78 21.32 -8.38
CA ASN A 172 -1.86 20.67 -7.61
C ASN A 172 -1.36 19.58 -6.65
N LEU A 173 -0.05 19.53 -6.40
CA LEU A 173 0.57 18.55 -5.50
C LEU A 173 1.03 19.20 -4.21
N THR A 174 0.84 18.50 -3.09
CA THR A 174 1.48 18.87 -1.84
C THR A 174 2.97 18.49 -1.89
N ASP A 175 3.80 19.13 -1.06
CA ASP A 175 5.22 18.78 -0.97
C ASP A 175 5.44 17.31 -0.59
N GLU A 176 4.58 16.76 0.29
CA GLU A 176 4.63 15.35 0.66
C GLU A 176 4.39 14.41 -0.53
N ASP A 177 3.43 14.76 -1.40
CA ASP A 177 3.10 14.00 -2.59
C ASP A 177 4.23 14.04 -3.62
N ILE A 178 4.79 15.24 -3.84
CA ILE A 178 5.97 15.43 -4.70
C ILE A 178 7.10 14.53 -4.21
N GLN A 179 7.41 14.58 -2.91
CA GLN A 179 8.48 13.78 -2.32
C GLN A 179 8.21 12.27 -2.41
N ALA A 180 6.97 11.82 -2.24
CA ALA A 180 6.61 10.41 -2.39
C ALA A 180 6.85 9.89 -3.82
N ARG A 181 6.46 10.68 -4.83
CA ARG A 181 6.63 10.34 -6.25
C ARG A 181 8.09 10.34 -6.67
N VAL A 182 8.82 11.41 -6.35
CA VAL A 182 10.25 11.53 -6.70
C VAL A 182 11.08 10.43 -6.04
N ARG A 183 10.80 10.09 -4.77
CA ARG A 183 11.50 9.01 -4.06
C ARG A 183 11.21 7.62 -4.63
N SER A 184 10.01 7.38 -5.14
CA SER A 184 9.62 6.07 -5.68
C SER A 184 10.00 5.87 -7.15
N LEU A 185 10.11 6.95 -7.92
CA LEU A 185 10.41 6.95 -9.37
C LEU A 185 11.59 6.04 -9.78
N PRO A 186 12.76 6.03 -9.11
CA PRO A 186 13.87 5.15 -9.49
C PRO A 186 13.48 3.67 -9.50
N LYS A 187 12.73 3.24 -8.48
CA LYS A 187 12.24 1.85 -8.42
C LYS A 187 11.21 1.58 -9.51
N PHE A 188 10.31 2.51 -9.79
CA PHE A 188 9.34 2.36 -10.88
C PHE A 188 10.05 2.15 -12.23
N ILE A 189 11.05 2.97 -12.56
CA ILE A 189 11.83 2.85 -13.80
C ILE A 189 12.50 1.46 -13.91
N GLU A 190 13.07 0.96 -12.82
CA GLU A 190 13.69 -0.36 -12.77
C GLU A 190 12.68 -1.52 -12.92
N TRP A 191 11.44 -1.34 -12.45
CA TRP A 191 10.39 -2.35 -12.52
C TRP A 191 9.59 -2.33 -13.84
N VAL A 192 9.83 -1.36 -14.72
CA VAL A 192 9.25 -1.38 -16.08
C VAL A 192 9.77 -2.59 -16.85
N ASP A 193 8.86 -3.36 -17.44
CA ASP A 193 9.19 -4.53 -18.25
C ASP A 193 10.24 -4.20 -19.33
N PRO A 194 11.33 -4.98 -19.44
CA PRO A 194 12.34 -4.79 -20.47
C PRO A 194 11.82 -4.70 -21.91
N ARG A 195 10.70 -5.37 -22.23
CA ARG A 195 10.06 -5.31 -23.54
C ARG A 195 9.45 -3.94 -23.82
N ILE A 196 8.95 -3.23 -22.80
CA ILE A 196 8.45 -1.87 -22.92
C ILE A 196 9.62 -0.93 -23.25
N TRP A 197 10.74 -1.07 -22.54
CA TRP A 197 11.98 -0.33 -22.86
C TRP A 197 12.49 -0.62 -24.27
N PHE A 198 12.36 -1.85 -24.74
CA PHE A 198 12.74 -2.23 -26.09
C PHE A 198 11.88 -1.53 -27.16
N VAL A 199 10.56 -1.52 -26.99
CA VAL A 199 9.65 -0.81 -27.92
C VAL A 199 9.94 0.70 -27.89
N PHE A 200 10.12 1.27 -26.69
CA PHE A 200 10.53 2.66 -26.54
C PHE A 200 11.82 2.95 -27.30
N TYR A 201 12.86 2.13 -27.12
CA TYR A 201 14.16 2.31 -27.75
C TYR A 201 14.09 2.27 -29.28
N ILE A 202 13.32 1.33 -29.86
CA ILE A 202 13.16 1.27 -31.32
C ILE A 202 12.59 2.58 -31.86
N ILE A 203 11.52 3.08 -31.26
CA ILE A 203 10.83 4.29 -31.72
C ILE A 203 11.67 5.54 -31.41
N TYR A 204 12.38 5.55 -30.29
CA TYR A 204 13.27 6.64 -29.87
C TYR A 204 14.38 6.92 -30.88
N ASN A 205 14.85 5.90 -31.60
CA ASN A 205 15.89 6.01 -32.63
C ASN A 205 15.33 6.36 -34.02
N THR A 206 14.15 6.97 -34.09
CA THR A 206 13.52 7.46 -35.33
C THR A 206 13.12 8.93 -35.18
N ASP A 207 12.51 9.50 -36.22
CA ASP A 207 11.93 10.85 -36.19
C ASP A 207 10.85 11.03 -35.10
N PHE A 208 10.36 9.94 -34.51
CA PHE A 208 9.41 9.96 -33.39
C PHE A 208 10.05 10.14 -32.01
N ARG A 209 11.37 10.41 -31.92
CA ARG A 209 12.12 10.55 -30.65
C ARG A 209 11.45 11.45 -29.62
N LEU A 210 11.10 12.69 -30.00
CA LEU A 210 10.45 13.64 -29.09
C LEU A 210 9.01 13.19 -28.73
N PRO A 211 8.14 12.84 -29.70
CA PRO A 211 6.82 12.31 -29.39
C PRO A 211 6.82 11.10 -28.43
N ILE A 212 7.68 10.10 -28.66
CA ILE A 212 7.69 8.90 -27.81
C ILE A 212 8.22 9.20 -26.41
N THR A 213 9.21 10.10 -26.29
CA THR A 213 9.72 10.59 -25.01
C THR A 213 8.59 11.22 -24.20
N ASN A 214 7.80 12.12 -24.82
CA ASN A 214 6.66 12.76 -24.16
C ASN A 214 5.58 11.76 -23.74
N VAL A 215 5.26 10.77 -24.59
CA VAL A 215 4.32 9.69 -24.24
C VAL A 215 4.82 8.94 -23.01
N PHE A 216 6.08 8.54 -22.99
CA PHE A 216 6.65 7.76 -21.89
C PHE A 216 6.72 8.54 -20.58
N VAL A 217 7.13 9.81 -20.63
CA VAL A 217 7.15 10.72 -19.47
C VAL A 217 5.73 10.91 -18.92
N ASN A 218 4.75 11.15 -19.78
CA ASN A 218 3.36 11.33 -19.37
C ASN A 218 2.78 10.07 -18.73
N MET A 219 3.05 8.90 -19.31
CA MET A 219 2.59 7.62 -18.78
C MET A 219 3.17 7.32 -17.41
N LEU A 220 4.48 7.53 -17.21
CA LEU A 220 5.13 7.32 -15.91
C LEU A 220 4.63 8.31 -14.86
N ALA A 221 4.52 9.60 -15.21
CA ALA A 221 4.02 10.62 -14.30
C ALA A 221 2.57 10.36 -13.89
N ALA A 222 1.70 9.98 -14.83
CA ALA A 222 0.32 9.61 -14.55
C ALA A 222 0.24 8.36 -13.66
N TYR A 223 1.06 7.34 -13.92
CA TYR A 223 1.06 6.14 -13.08
C TYR A 223 1.51 6.41 -11.65
N LEU A 224 2.42 7.37 -11.45
CA LEU A 224 2.86 7.79 -10.13
C LEU A 224 1.78 8.53 -9.33
N ASP A 225 0.67 8.98 -9.94
CA ASP A 225 -0.46 9.53 -9.19
C ASP A 225 -1.02 8.51 -8.17
N HIS A 226 -0.98 7.22 -8.50
CA HIS A 226 -1.43 6.14 -7.63
C HIS A 226 -0.60 5.99 -6.34
N THR A 227 0.61 6.57 -6.23
CA THR A 227 1.40 6.47 -4.99
C THR A 227 0.75 7.19 -3.81
N ARG A 228 -0.12 8.16 -4.08
CA ARG A 228 -0.92 8.86 -3.05
C ARG A 228 -1.78 7.90 -2.24
N ILE A 229 -2.33 6.87 -2.90
CA ILE A 229 -3.17 5.86 -2.27
C ILE A 229 -2.46 5.24 -1.06
N ALA A 230 -1.15 4.97 -1.16
CA ALA A 230 -0.38 4.39 -0.06
C ALA A 230 -0.34 5.29 1.19
N THR A 231 -0.13 6.59 0.99
CA THR A 231 -0.07 7.59 2.08
C THR A 231 -1.43 7.72 2.77
N HIS A 232 -2.49 7.96 2.01
CA HIS A 232 -3.83 8.17 2.58
C HIS A 232 -4.38 6.89 3.21
N LEU A 233 -4.13 5.73 2.61
CA LEU A 233 -4.50 4.44 3.19
C LEU A 233 -3.75 4.18 4.50
N SER A 234 -2.47 4.55 4.60
CA SER A 234 -1.69 4.43 5.84
C SER A 234 -2.24 5.34 6.94
N ASN A 235 -2.61 6.57 6.60
CA ASN A 235 -3.20 7.50 7.57
C ASN A 235 -4.55 7.00 8.09
N LEU A 236 -5.42 6.56 7.18
CA LEU A 236 -6.71 5.96 7.53
C LEU A 236 -6.54 4.70 8.39
N LEU A 237 -5.61 3.81 8.02
CA LEU A 237 -5.29 2.62 8.79
C LEU A 237 -4.87 2.98 10.22
N MET A 238 -4.00 3.98 10.38
CA MET A 238 -3.53 4.37 11.70
C MET A 238 -4.64 4.98 12.56
N GLU A 239 -5.58 5.72 11.97
CA GLU A 239 -6.77 6.20 12.68
C GLU A 239 -7.62 5.02 13.20
N PHE A 240 -7.83 3.99 12.38
CA PHE A 240 -8.57 2.80 12.83
C PHE A 240 -7.81 2.00 13.88
N VAL A 241 -6.49 1.86 13.75
CA VAL A 241 -5.66 1.21 14.77
C VAL A 241 -5.74 1.96 16.10
N GLN A 242 -5.64 3.29 16.08
CA GLN A 242 -5.73 4.13 17.27
C GLN A 242 -7.10 4.01 17.95
N ASN A 243 -8.19 4.05 17.16
CA ASN A 243 -9.54 3.90 17.69
C ASN A 243 -9.80 2.49 18.24
N ALA A 244 -9.35 1.45 17.54
CA ALA A 244 -9.48 0.06 17.97
C ALA A 244 -8.73 -0.20 19.29
N GLU A 245 -7.49 0.29 19.40
CA GLU A 245 -6.69 0.15 20.62
C GLU A 245 -7.27 0.95 21.79
N LYS A 246 -7.72 2.19 21.55
CA LYS A 246 -8.40 3.01 22.56
C LYS A 246 -9.63 2.27 23.11
N ALA A 247 -10.54 1.84 22.24
CA ALA A 247 -11.74 1.12 22.64
C ALA A 247 -11.42 -0.17 23.40
N HIS A 248 -10.36 -0.88 22.98
CA HIS A 248 -9.89 -2.08 23.64
C HIS A 248 -9.41 -1.82 25.07
N LEU A 249 -8.54 -0.82 25.26
CA LEU A 249 -7.98 -0.48 26.56
C LEU A 249 -9.03 0.11 27.51
N GLU A 250 -9.94 0.96 27.03
CA GLU A 250 -11.07 1.47 27.81
C GLU A 250 -11.97 0.34 28.31
N ARG A 251 -12.24 -0.66 27.47
CA ARG A 251 -13.01 -1.86 27.86
C ARG A 251 -12.32 -2.62 28.98
N LEU A 252 -11.01 -2.82 28.88
CA LEU A 252 -10.22 -3.52 29.90
C LEU A 252 -10.20 -2.75 31.22
N ALA A 253 -10.03 -1.42 31.17
CA ALA A 253 -10.04 -0.58 32.35
C ALA A 253 -11.40 -0.61 33.07
N PHE A 254 -12.49 -0.51 32.31
CA PHE A 254 -13.85 -0.58 32.87
C PHE A 254 -14.17 -1.96 33.44
N ARG A 255 -13.91 -3.03 32.69
CA ARG A 255 -14.19 -4.41 33.15
C ARG A 255 -13.33 -4.81 34.35
N GLY A 256 -12.11 -4.29 34.44
CA GLY A 256 -11.21 -4.50 35.57
C GLY A 256 -11.51 -3.64 36.80
N ASN A 257 -12.57 -2.81 36.77
CA ASN A 257 -12.87 -1.80 37.81
C ASN A 257 -11.68 -0.88 38.13
N LEU A 258 -10.81 -0.62 37.14
CA LEU A 258 -9.61 0.20 37.29
C LEU A 258 -9.90 1.69 37.06
N SER A 259 -10.94 2.00 36.28
CA SER A 259 -11.37 3.36 36.00
C SER A 259 -12.87 3.40 35.65
N GLY A 260 -13.55 4.49 36.01
CA GLY A 260 -14.91 4.76 35.56
C GLY A 260 -14.97 5.14 34.07
N ARG A 261 -16.12 4.94 33.42
CA ARG A 261 -16.29 5.23 31.97
C ARG A 261 -15.90 6.67 31.58
N ALA A 262 -16.16 7.64 32.45
CA ALA A 262 -15.87 9.05 32.20
C ALA A 262 -14.37 9.38 32.31
N GLU A 263 -13.60 8.57 33.04
CA GLU A 263 -12.17 8.82 33.32
C GLU A 263 -11.25 7.93 32.49
N ALA A 264 -11.82 6.94 31.78
CA ALA A 264 -11.08 5.93 31.04
C ALA A 264 -10.10 6.53 30.03
N ASP A 265 -10.49 7.57 29.27
CA ASP A 265 -9.60 8.23 28.30
C ASP A 265 -8.36 8.83 28.98
N ARG A 266 -8.54 9.49 30.13
CA ARG A 266 -7.42 10.05 30.91
C ARG A 266 -6.57 8.92 31.50
N PHE A 267 -7.21 7.87 32.01
CA PHE A 267 -6.54 6.72 32.60
C PHE A 267 -5.59 6.02 31.61
N ILE A 268 -6.04 5.79 30.38
CA ILE A 268 -5.25 5.10 29.33
C ILE A 268 -4.15 5.98 28.72
N ARG A 269 -4.06 7.28 29.03
CA ARG A 269 -2.93 8.13 28.60
C ARG A 269 -1.69 7.93 29.45
N SER A 270 -1.84 7.46 30.69
CA SER A 270 -0.71 7.14 31.56
C SER A 270 0.00 5.88 31.06
N ARG A 271 1.32 5.98 30.84
CA ARG A 271 2.16 4.85 30.41
C ARG A 271 2.07 3.66 31.37
N GLU A 272 2.13 3.92 32.67
CA GLU A 272 2.05 2.87 33.70
C GLU A 272 0.71 2.12 33.63
N ASN A 273 -0.39 2.86 33.45
CA ASN A 273 -1.72 2.25 33.33
C ASN A 273 -1.86 1.44 32.04
N ARG A 274 -1.29 1.92 30.93
CA ARG A 274 -1.26 1.16 29.67
C ARG A 274 -0.49 -0.14 29.84
N GLU A 275 0.68 -0.12 30.48
CA GLU A 275 1.47 -1.33 30.73
C GLU A 275 0.67 -2.36 31.56
N LYS A 276 -0.06 -1.91 32.59
CA LYS A 276 -0.99 -2.77 33.37
C LYS A 276 -2.09 -3.38 32.49
N LEU A 277 -2.75 -2.57 31.65
CA LEU A 277 -3.82 -3.05 30.78
C LEU A 277 -3.30 -4.02 29.70
N THR A 278 -2.13 -3.76 29.13
CA THR A 278 -1.45 -4.64 28.18
C THR A 278 -1.13 -6.00 28.81
N ALA A 279 -0.66 -6.03 30.06
CA ALA A 279 -0.43 -7.27 30.78
C ALA A 279 -1.73 -8.07 31.01
N ILE A 280 -2.84 -7.38 31.31
CA ILE A 280 -4.17 -8.00 31.44
C ILE A 280 -4.63 -8.58 30.09
N ALA A 281 -4.49 -7.83 28.99
CA ALA A 281 -4.79 -8.29 27.63
C ALA A 281 -4.05 -9.58 27.29
N VAL A 282 -2.74 -9.63 27.54
CA VAL A 282 -1.92 -10.83 27.30
C VAL A 282 -2.39 -12.01 28.16
N ARG A 283 -2.61 -11.78 29.46
CA ARG A 283 -3.06 -12.83 30.39
C ARG A 283 -4.40 -13.44 29.97
N ASN A 284 -5.31 -12.62 29.46
CA ASN A 284 -6.65 -13.05 29.06
C ASN A 284 -6.73 -13.53 27.59
N ASN A 285 -5.61 -13.50 26.86
CA ASN A 285 -5.58 -13.73 25.41
C ASN A 285 -6.55 -12.82 24.63
N GLU A 286 -6.70 -11.58 25.09
CA GLU A 286 -7.53 -10.56 24.49
C GLU A 286 -6.66 -9.58 23.72
N LEU A 287 -6.33 -9.94 22.49
CA LEU A 287 -5.42 -9.16 21.64
C LEU A 287 -6.19 -8.42 20.53
N LEU A 288 -5.58 -7.34 20.04
CA LEU A 288 -5.94 -6.66 18.81
C LEU A 288 -5.44 -7.48 17.63
N ASP A 289 -6.29 -7.60 16.62
CA ASP A 289 -5.97 -8.28 15.37
C ASP A 289 -5.86 -7.27 14.24
N LEU A 290 -4.76 -7.34 13.48
CA LEU A 290 -4.55 -6.60 12.25
C LEU A 290 -4.16 -7.57 11.14
N SER A 291 -4.88 -7.58 10.03
CA SER A 291 -4.49 -8.37 8.88
C SER A 291 -4.54 -7.58 7.57
N TRP A 292 -3.62 -7.95 6.68
CA TRP A 292 -3.66 -7.60 5.27
C TRP A 292 -3.83 -8.88 4.48
N ASN A 293 -5.03 -9.08 3.97
CA ASN A 293 -5.34 -10.18 3.08
C ASN A 293 -5.23 -9.67 1.63
N MET A 294 -4.40 -10.33 0.83
CA MET A 294 -4.11 -10.00 -0.57
C MET A 294 -4.68 -11.08 -1.51
N ASN A 295 -5.64 -11.88 -1.02
CA ASN A 295 -6.12 -13.05 -1.71
C ASN A 295 -6.92 -12.60 -2.94
N PRO A 296 -6.52 -13.01 -4.15
CA PRO A 296 -7.36 -12.90 -5.32
C PRO A 296 -8.52 -13.88 -5.10
N ASP A 297 -9.76 -13.41 -5.01
CA ASP A 297 -10.88 -14.33 -5.04
C ASP A 297 -10.69 -15.31 -6.21
N ARG A 298 -10.91 -16.60 -5.93
CA ARG A 298 -10.69 -17.76 -6.81
C ARG A 298 -11.47 -17.73 -8.13
N ILE A 299 -12.09 -16.62 -8.50
CA ILE A 299 -12.97 -16.45 -9.66
C ILE A 299 -12.78 -15.02 -10.22
N ALA A 300 -11.61 -14.73 -10.79
CA ALA A 300 -11.47 -13.60 -11.71
C ALA A 300 -10.33 -13.88 -12.68
N THR A 301 -10.69 -14.52 -13.79
CA THR A 301 -10.04 -14.27 -15.08
C THR A 301 -9.88 -12.75 -15.23
N HIS A 302 -8.64 -12.28 -15.20
CA HIS A 302 -8.16 -10.89 -15.40
C HIS A 302 -7.97 -10.00 -14.15
N SER A 303 -6.69 -9.87 -13.73
CA SER A 303 -5.97 -8.60 -13.49
C SER A 303 -6.27 -7.69 -12.28
N LEU A 304 -7.20 -8.01 -11.38
CA LEU A 304 -7.50 -7.15 -10.23
C LEU A 304 -6.86 -7.64 -8.92
N SER A 305 -6.22 -6.72 -8.19
CA SER A 305 -5.50 -7.01 -6.95
C SER A 305 -6.32 -6.53 -5.76
N ARG A 306 -7.16 -7.40 -5.22
CA ARG A 306 -7.94 -7.08 -4.01
C ARG A 306 -7.03 -7.08 -2.79
N ILE A 307 -7.08 -5.98 -2.04
CA ILE A 307 -6.50 -5.85 -0.70
C ILE A 307 -7.65 -5.68 0.27
N GLN A 308 -7.70 -6.55 1.27
CA GLN A 308 -8.59 -6.42 2.39
C GLN A 308 -7.75 -6.20 3.65
N ILE A 309 -7.92 -5.05 4.29
CA ILE A 309 -7.28 -4.72 5.57
C ILE A 309 -8.33 -4.81 6.67
N GLN A 310 -8.05 -5.57 7.72
CA GLN A 310 -9.00 -5.75 8.82
C GLN A 310 -8.34 -5.44 10.15
N ILE A 311 -9.00 -4.62 10.95
CA ILE A 311 -8.59 -4.22 12.29
C ILE A 311 -9.71 -4.64 13.23
N SER A 312 -9.39 -5.47 14.23
CA SER A 312 -10.39 -6.03 15.14
C SER A 312 -9.96 -5.80 16.58
N ASN A 313 -10.88 -5.28 17.39
CA ASN A 313 -10.70 -5.16 18.84
C ASN A 313 -11.82 -5.89 19.57
N TYR A 314 -11.53 -6.36 20.78
CA TYR A 314 -12.56 -6.89 21.64
C TYR A 314 -13.55 -5.81 22.12
N GLY A 315 -14.82 -6.20 22.25
CA GLY A 315 -15.95 -5.32 22.54
C GLY A 315 -16.91 -5.28 21.36
N LEU A 316 -18.21 -5.43 21.63
CA LEU A 316 -19.26 -5.36 20.61
C LEU A 316 -19.84 -3.95 20.57
N ILE A 317 -19.92 -3.38 19.37
CA ILE A 317 -20.81 -2.27 19.08
C ILE A 317 -22.21 -2.81 18.80
N ASP A 318 -23.23 -2.06 19.21
CA ASP A 318 -24.60 -2.37 18.83
C ASP A 318 -24.88 -1.95 17.38
N GLU A 319 -25.97 -2.44 16.81
CA GLU A 319 -26.33 -2.16 15.42
C GLU A 319 -26.58 -0.67 15.19
N THR A 320 -27.15 0.03 16.19
CA THR A 320 -27.42 1.47 16.10
C THR A 320 -26.12 2.27 15.98
N THR A 321 -25.09 1.93 16.77
CA THR A 321 -23.76 2.57 16.69
C THR A 321 -23.07 2.22 15.38
N ALA A 322 -23.15 0.97 14.91
CA ALA A 322 -22.59 0.55 13.63
C ALA A 322 -23.21 1.35 12.46
N GLN A 323 -24.53 1.50 12.44
CA GLN A 323 -25.23 2.29 11.43
C GLN A 323 -24.86 3.78 11.51
N ARG A 324 -24.79 4.34 12.72
CA ARG A 324 -24.39 5.74 12.93
C ARG A 324 -22.98 6.02 12.44
N LEU A 325 -22.02 5.14 12.76
CA LEU A 325 -20.64 5.25 12.27
C LEU A 325 -20.59 5.14 10.75
N SER A 326 -21.31 4.16 10.17
CA SER A 326 -21.38 3.99 8.72
C SER A 326 -21.95 5.21 8.00
N ARG A 327 -22.92 5.91 8.58
CA ARG A 327 -23.45 7.18 8.03
C ARG A 327 -22.43 8.31 8.12
N LYS A 328 -21.72 8.43 9.25
CA LYS A 328 -20.64 9.42 9.41
C LYS A 328 -19.52 9.21 8.40
N MET A 329 -19.20 7.96 8.06
CA MET A 329 -18.19 7.63 7.04
C MET A 329 -18.56 8.05 5.62
N LYS A 330 -19.84 8.22 5.32
CA LYS A 330 -20.36 8.64 4.01
C LYS A 330 -20.67 10.15 3.96
N SER A 331 -20.36 10.90 5.01
CA SER A 331 -20.66 12.32 5.06
C SER A 331 -19.74 13.08 4.11
N ASP A 332 -20.35 13.93 3.28
CA ASP A 332 -19.65 14.69 2.26
C ASP A 332 -18.78 15.77 2.91
N VAL A 333 -17.51 15.84 2.51
CA VAL A 333 -16.51 16.81 3.01
C VAL A 333 -15.93 17.63 1.85
N GLU A 334 -16.67 17.70 0.73
CA GLU A 334 -16.37 18.59 -0.39
C GLU A 334 -16.09 20.02 0.11
N GLY A 335 -14.89 20.54 -0.22
CA GLY A 335 -14.45 21.89 0.12
C GLY A 335 -13.58 22.02 1.36
N ILE A 336 -13.39 20.97 2.17
CA ILE A 336 -12.49 21.01 3.34
C ILE A 336 -11.11 20.50 2.92
N SER A 337 -10.10 21.38 2.90
CA SER A 337 -8.72 20.95 2.70
C SER A 337 -8.19 20.24 3.94
N LEU A 338 -7.35 19.22 3.78
CA LEU A 338 -6.68 18.55 4.90
C LEU A 338 -5.92 19.58 5.75
N ALA A 339 -5.26 20.56 5.11
CA ALA A 339 -4.52 21.63 5.77
C ALA A 339 -5.40 22.52 6.67
N SER A 340 -6.57 22.94 6.18
CA SER A 340 -7.52 23.75 6.96
C SER A 340 -8.11 23.00 8.15
N PHE A 341 -8.21 21.67 8.06
CA PHE A 341 -8.70 20.87 9.17
C PHE A 341 -7.64 20.64 10.26
N TYR A 342 -6.36 20.49 9.88
CA TYR A 342 -5.25 20.41 10.84
C TYR A 342 -5.07 21.69 11.66
N SER A 343 -5.40 22.86 11.11
CA SER A 343 -5.36 24.13 11.84
C SER A 343 -6.50 24.30 12.84
N ASP A 344 -7.65 23.65 12.63
CA ASP A 344 -8.85 23.77 13.46
C ASP A 344 -9.06 22.61 14.44
N SER A 345 -8.31 21.52 14.32
CA SER A 345 -8.46 20.36 15.21
C SER A 345 -7.72 20.58 16.53
N ASP A 346 -8.47 20.72 17.63
CA ASP A 346 -7.95 20.57 19.01
C ASP A 346 -7.17 19.25 19.10
N SER A 347 -5.84 19.35 19.18
CA SER A 347 -4.89 18.24 19.24
C SER A 347 -5.09 17.29 20.44
N ASP A 348 -5.99 17.62 21.36
CA ASP A 348 -6.20 16.92 22.63
C ASP A 348 -7.24 15.79 22.61
N LYS A 349 -7.98 15.58 21.51
CA LYS A 349 -8.98 14.50 21.43
C LYS A 349 -8.53 13.34 20.55
N LEU A 350 -8.08 12.26 21.18
CA LEU A 350 -7.93 10.93 20.56
C LEU A 350 -9.27 10.48 19.92
N GLY A 351 -9.30 10.33 18.59
CA GLY A 351 -10.44 9.80 17.83
C GLY A 351 -11.47 10.83 17.34
N ALA A 352 -11.09 12.11 17.22
CA ALA A 352 -11.99 13.23 16.90
C ALA A 352 -12.42 13.38 15.42
N GLY A 353 -12.66 12.28 14.69
CA GLY A 353 -13.28 12.33 13.36
C GLY A 353 -12.33 12.54 12.17
N LEU A 354 -11.01 12.64 12.38
CA LEU A 354 -9.99 12.69 11.32
C LEU A 354 -10.06 11.48 10.37
N GLY A 355 -10.39 10.29 10.90
CA GLY A 355 -10.61 9.09 10.09
C GLY A 355 -11.73 9.22 9.04
N LEU A 356 -12.70 10.11 9.24
CA LEU A 356 -13.77 10.37 8.27
C LEU A 356 -13.25 11.15 7.06
N LEU A 357 -12.37 12.14 7.29
CA LEU A 357 -11.76 12.93 6.22
C LEU A 357 -10.82 12.10 5.36
N TYR A 358 -9.98 11.26 5.97
CA TYR A 358 -9.12 10.36 5.19
C TYR A 358 -9.92 9.37 4.37
N ASN A 359 -11.04 8.87 4.92
CA ASN A 359 -11.92 7.98 4.19
C ASN A 359 -12.52 8.66 2.95
N SER A 360 -13.09 9.85 3.12
CA SER A 360 -13.72 10.59 2.00
C SER A 360 -12.69 11.00 0.95
N TYR A 361 -11.49 11.44 1.36
CA TYR A 361 -10.41 11.76 0.43
C TYR A 361 -9.93 10.53 -0.35
N LEU A 362 -9.77 9.39 0.33
CA LEU A 362 -9.38 8.14 -0.33
C LEU A 362 -10.47 7.63 -1.28
N GLU A 363 -11.74 7.78 -0.91
CA GLU A 363 -12.89 7.45 -1.75
C GLU A 363 -12.93 8.33 -3.02
N GLU A 364 -12.64 9.63 -2.91
CA GLU A 364 -12.56 10.53 -4.06
C GLU A 364 -11.43 10.14 -5.01
N ILE A 365 -10.22 9.87 -4.51
CA ILE A 365 -9.09 9.39 -5.31
C ILE A 365 -9.44 8.07 -5.98
N CYS A 366 -9.96 7.10 -5.23
CA CYS A 366 -10.30 5.80 -5.77
C CYS A 366 -11.38 5.91 -6.86
N ARG A 367 -12.37 6.79 -6.68
CA ARG A 367 -13.41 7.08 -7.69
C ARG A 367 -12.81 7.67 -8.97
N LYS A 368 -11.91 8.65 -8.87
CA LYS A 368 -11.23 9.26 -10.03
C LYS A 368 -10.43 8.24 -10.83
N GLU A 369 -9.80 7.29 -10.14
CA GLU A 369 -8.97 6.24 -10.73
C GLU A 369 -9.75 4.96 -11.07
N ASN A 370 -11.09 4.95 -10.91
CA ASN A 370 -11.95 3.78 -11.11
C ASN A 370 -11.51 2.53 -10.30
N ILE A 371 -11.06 2.75 -9.07
CA ILE A 371 -10.65 1.74 -8.09
C ILE A 371 -11.83 1.46 -7.15
N PRO A 372 -12.39 0.24 -7.14
CA PRO A 372 -13.41 -0.14 -6.15
C PRO A 372 -12.84 -0.04 -4.73
N TYR A 373 -13.47 0.79 -3.90
CA TYR A 373 -13.07 1.04 -2.52
C TYR A 373 -14.30 1.03 -1.60
N ARG A 374 -14.17 0.43 -0.42
CA ARG A 374 -15.21 0.43 0.62
C ARG A 374 -14.60 0.26 1.99
N VAL A 375 -15.17 0.96 2.98
CA VAL A 375 -14.95 0.64 4.38
C VAL A 375 -16.25 0.21 5.04
N SER A 376 -16.15 -0.73 5.96
CA SER A 376 -17.28 -1.25 6.73
C SER A 376 -16.86 -1.50 8.18
N ILE A 377 -17.78 -1.24 9.10
CA ILE A 377 -17.61 -1.51 10.53
C ILE A 377 -18.73 -2.46 10.94
N PHE A 378 -18.39 -3.59 11.54
CA PHE A 378 -19.38 -4.60 11.93
C PHE A 378 -18.97 -5.33 13.21
N PRO A 379 -19.94 -5.75 14.04
CA PRO A 379 -19.68 -6.65 15.16
C PRO A 379 -19.47 -8.09 14.68
N GLU A 380 -18.63 -8.84 15.38
CA GLU A 380 -18.41 -10.28 15.25
C GLU A 380 -18.82 -10.97 16.55
N PRO A 381 -20.13 -11.26 16.77
CA PRO A 381 -20.64 -11.74 18.05
C PRO A 381 -19.96 -13.01 18.55
N LYS A 382 -19.67 -13.97 17.65
CA LYS A 382 -19.01 -15.23 17.99
C LYS A 382 -17.60 -15.07 18.56
N ARG A 383 -16.94 -13.95 18.27
CA ARG A 383 -15.56 -13.64 18.69
C ARG A 383 -15.51 -12.50 19.71
N GLU A 384 -16.67 -11.94 20.06
CA GLU A 384 -16.81 -10.75 20.91
C GLU A 384 -15.96 -9.55 20.43
N LYS A 385 -15.83 -9.40 19.11
CA LYS A 385 -15.00 -8.38 18.48
C LYS A 385 -15.83 -7.38 17.69
N THR A 386 -15.34 -6.17 17.58
CA THR A 386 -15.76 -5.21 16.55
C THR A 386 -14.64 -5.10 15.54
N THR A 387 -15.02 -5.11 14.26
CA THR A 387 -14.06 -5.11 13.16
C THR A 387 -14.34 -3.95 12.22
N VAL A 388 -13.26 -3.26 11.88
CA VAL A 388 -13.19 -2.37 10.73
C VAL A 388 -12.54 -3.12 9.57
N LYS A 389 -13.18 -3.10 8.42
CA LYS A 389 -12.68 -3.70 7.18
C LYS A 389 -12.58 -2.63 6.10
N ILE A 390 -11.38 -2.44 5.59
CA ILE A 390 -11.08 -1.69 4.36
C ILE A 390 -10.96 -2.70 3.22
N ASP A 391 -11.65 -2.45 2.12
CA ASP A 391 -11.67 -3.28 0.91
C ASP A 391 -11.31 -2.41 -0.28
N MET A 392 -10.24 -2.76 -0.99
CA MET A 392 -9.74 -1.98 -2.12
C MET A 392 -9.32 -2.93 -3.24
N THR A 393 -9.75 -2.64 -4.46
CA THR A 393 -9.37 -3.41 -5.65
C THR A 393 -8.44 -2.56 -6.51
N LEU A 394 -7.14 -2.64 -6.20
CA LEU A 394 -6.11 -1.97 -6.99
C LEU A 394 -5.93 -2.63 -8.32
#